data_AF-A0A7W1ULS3-F1
#
_entry.id   AF-A0A7W1ULS3-F1
#
_cell.length_a   1.000
_cell.length_b   1.000
_cell.length_c   1.000
_cell.angle_alpha   90.00
_cell.angle_beta   90.00
_cell.angle_gamma   90.00
#
_symmetry.space_group_name_H-M   'P 1'
#
loop_
_entity.id
_entity.type
_entity.pdbx_description
1 polymer ?
#
loop_
_entity_poly.entity_id
_entity_poly.type
_entity_poly.pdbx_seq_one_letter_code
_entity_poly.pdbx_strand_id
1 'polypeptide(L)'
;MRTLQLRGRKRLIPLALVAGTIGTLAVASQMKASDHQQTPLTELNPRLDITDVFVFPGSTDQRIVLAMTVASPLIGLNTLARFDPNALYQIK
;
A
#
# COMPACT_ATOMS: atom_id res chain seq x y z
N MET A 1 -0.62 52.37 -8.15
CA MET A 1 -0.02 51.13 -8.70
C MET A 1 -0.04 49.89 -7.77
N ARG A 2 -0.49 49.97 -6.50
CA ARG A 2 -0.45 48.83 -5.54
C ARG A 2 -1.64 47.85 -5.65
N THR A 3 -2.74 48.27 -6.26
CA THR A 3 -4.01 47.51 -6.35
C THR A 3 -4.04 46.46 -7.48
N LEU A 4 -3.30 46.68 -8.58
CA LEU A 4 -3.18 45.68 -9.67
C LEU A 4 -2.39 44.44 -9.24
N GLN A 5 -1.33 44.59 -8.43
CA GLN A 5 -0.50 43.46 -7.98
C GLN A 5 -1.25 42.49 -7.05
N LEU A 6 -2.17 42.98 -6.21
CA LEU A 6 -2.99 42.15 -5.33
C LEU A 6 -4.05 41.33 -6.10
N ARG A 7 -4.66 41.90 -7.15
CA ARG A 7 -5.59 41.18 -8.03
C ARG A 7 -4.91 40.09 -8.84
N GLY A 8 -3.69 40.34 -9.33
CA GLY A 8 -2.87 39.34 -10.00
C GLY A 8 -2.55 38.15 -9.10
N ARG A 9 -2.02 38.41 -7.89
CA ARG A 9 -1.74 37.37 -6.88
C ARG A 9 -2.97 36.55 -6.49
N LYS A 10 -4.14 37.19 -6.32
CA LYS A 10 -5.40 36.50 -5.99
C LYS A 10 -5.91 35.58 -7.10
N ARG A 11 -5.54 35.82 -8.36
CA ARG A 11 -5.87 34.95 -9.51
C ARG A 11 -4.85 33.83 -9.71
N LEU A 12 -3.62 34.04 -9.27
CA LEU A 12 -2.55 33.03 -9.34
C LEU A 12 -2.74 31.90 -8.32
N ILE A 13 -3.32 32.18 -7.15
CA ILE A 13 -3.60 31.16 -6.12
C ILE A 13 -4.54 30.05 -6.62
N PRO A 14 -5.75 30.34 -7.13
CA PRO A 14 -6.64 29.29 -7.62
C PRO A 14 -6.07 28.57 -8.84
N LEU A 15 -5.32 29.27 -9.70
CA LEU A 15 -4.67 28.66 -10.86
C LEU A 15 -3.56 27.68 -10.43
N ALA A 16 -2.74 28.06 -9.45
CA ALA A 16 -1.73 27.20 -8.87
C ALA A 16 -2.36 25.99 -8.15
N LEU A 17 -3.51 26.17 -7.51
CA LEU A 17 -4.24 25.08 -6.86
C LEU A 17 -4.74 24.07 -7.91
N VAL A 18 -5.37 24.54 -8.98
CA VAL A 18 -5.85 23.67 -10.08
C VAL A 18 -4.70 22.95 -10.77
N ALA A 19 -3.63 23.68 -11.11
CA ALA A 19 -2.44 23.09 -11.72
C ALA A 19 -1.77 22.06 -10.79
N GLY A 20 -1.71 22.36 -9.48
CA GLY A 20 -1.25 21.44 -8.45
C GLY A 20 -2.08 20.17 -8.41
N THR A 21 -3.42 20.28 -8.32
CA THR A 21 -4.32 19.12 -8.26
C THR A 21 -4.21 18.25 -9.52
N ILE A 22 -4.21 18.86 -10.71
CA ILE A 22 -4.06 18.12 -11.97
C ILE A 22 -2.70 17.42 -12.03
N GLY A 23 -1.63 18.11 -11.62
CA GLY A 23 -0.29 17.54 -11.53
C GLY A 23 -0.24 16.34 -10.59
N THR A 24 -0.83 16.45 -9.40
CA THR A 24 -0.89 15.34 -8.43
C THR A 24 -1.67 14.15 -8.97
N LEU A 25 -2.82 14.38 -9.60
CA LEU A 25 -3.65 13.31 -10.17
C LEU A 25 -2.94 12.59 -11.34
N ALA A 26 -2.24 13.33 -12.19
CA ALA A 26 -1.49 12.77 -13.32
C ALA A 26 -0.27 11.93 -12.88
N VAL A 27 0.33 12.27 -11.74
CA VAL A 27 1.39 11.45 -11.14
C VAL A 27 0.77 10.22 -10.46
N ALA A 28 -0.29 10.40 -9.66
CA ALA A 28 -0.95 9.31 -8.94
C ALA A 28 -1.50 8.23 -9.88
N SER A 29 -2.06 8.60 -11.04
CA SER A 29 -2.60 7.64 -12.02
C SER A 29 -1.56 6.76 -12.69
N GLN A 30 -0.28 7.16 -12.65
CA GLN A 30 0.84 6.39 -13.17
C GLN A 30 1.55 5.57 -12.10
N MET A 31 1.21 5.76 -10.83
CA MET A 31 1.75 4.94 -9.74
C MET A 31 1.14 3.53 -9.83
N LYS A 32 1.89 2.62 -10.44
CA LYS A 32 1.62 1.18 -10.35
C LYS A 32 2.21 0.69 -9.04
N ALA A 33 1.39 0.68 -7.99
CA ALA A 33 1.68 -0.14 -6.83
C ALA A 33 1.52 -1.62 -7.22
N SER A 34 2.36 -2.48 -6.66
CA SER A 34 2.07 -3.91 -6.68
C SER A 34 0.81 -4.09 -5.85
N ASP A 35 -0.33 -4.36 -6.48
CA ASP A 35 -1.48 -4.81 -5.70
C ASP A 35 -1.15 -6.20 -5.14
N HIS A 36 -1.43 -6.39 -3.86
CA HIS A 36 -1.31 -7.69 -3.19
C HIS A 36 -2.59 -8.53 -3.34
N GLN A 37 -3.54 -8.09 -4.18
CA GLN A 37 -4.87 -8.65 -4.38
C GLN A 37 -4.87 -9.75 -5.44
N GLN A 38 -3.88 -10.66 -5.39
CA GLN A 38 -3.74 -11.72 -6.37
C GLN A 38 -4.90 -12.74 -6.32
N THR A 39 -5.78 -12.69 -5.30
CA THR A 39 -7.03 -13.47 -5.25
C THR A 39 -8.20 -12.64 -4.69
N PRO A 40 -9.45 -12.90 -5.14
CA PRO A 40 -10.64 -12.23 -4.61
C PRO A 40 -10.82 -12.37 -3.09
N LEU A 41 -10.33 -13.46 -2.51
CA LEU A 41 -10.42 -13.72 -1.07
C LEU A 41 -9.51 -12.78 -0.27
N THR A 42 -8.30 -12.50 -0.77
CA THR A 42 -7.36 -11.57 -0.13
C THR A 42 -7.85 -10.13 -0.19
N GLU A 43 -8.51 -9.75 -1.29
CA GLU A 43 -9.15 -8.44 -1.45
C GLU A 43 -10.32 -8.25 -0.47
N LEU A 44 -11.21 -9.24 -0.36
CA LEU A 44 -12.36 -9.16 0.55
C LEU A 44 -11.96 -9.30 2.03
N ASN A 45 -10.89 -10.01 2.31
CA ASN A 45 -10.40 -10.22 3.67
C ASN A 45 -8.89 -9.93 3.75
N PRO A 46 -8.51 -8.67 4.03
CA PRO A 46 -7.11 -8.26 4.13
C PRO A 46 -6.34 -9.00 5.24
N ARG A 47 -7.02 -9.72 6.14
CA ARG A 47 -6.36 -10.57 7.15
C ARG A 47 -5.69 -11.81 6.56
N LEU A 48 -6.09 -12.20 5.36
CA LEU A 48 -5.57 -13.39 4.67
C LEU A 48 -4.34 -13.09 3.81
N ASP A 49 -3.95 -11.82 3.73
CA ASP A 49 -2.80 -11.37 2.95
C ASP A 49 -1.49 -11.87 3.57
N ILE A 50 -0.60 -12.42 2.73
CA ILE A 50 0.79 -12.71 3.08
C ILE A 50 1.61 -11.59 2.47
N THR A 51 2.17 -10.71 3.30
CA THR A 51 2.88 -9.53 2.78
C THR A 51 4.35 -9.78 2.55
N ASP A 52 4.99 -10.60 3.38
CA ASP A 52 6.42 -10.91 3.26
C ASP A 52 6.71 -12.37 3.60
N VAL A 53 7.68 -12.95 2.92
CA VAL A 53 8.22 -14.30 3.20
C VAL A 53 9.74 -14.25 3.22
N PHE A 54 10.32 -14.70 4.32
CA PHE A 54 11.76 -14.81 4.53
C PHE A 54 12.14 -16.27 4.74
N VAL A 55 13.30 -16.67 4.20
CA VAL A 55 13.81 -18.03 4.31
C VAL A 55 15.15 -18.01 5.04
N PHE A 56 15.28 -18.84 6.07
CA PHE A 56 16.50 -19.00 6.86
C PHE A 56 16.92 -20.47 6.90
N PRO A 57 18.22 -20.76 7.08
CA PRO A 57 18.67 -22.09 7.44
C PRO A 57 17.97 -22.58 8.72
N GLY A 58 17.59 -23.84 8.73
CA GLY A 58 17.05 -24.49 9.92
C GLY A 58 18.14 -24.98 10.87
N SER A 59 17.74 -25.76 11.88
CA SER A 59 18.67 -26.34 12.85
C SER A 59 19.61 -27.40 12.24
N THR A 60 19.39 -27.82 10.99
CA THR A 60 20.22 -28.77 10.25
C THR A 60 20.25 -28.38 8.76
N ASP A 61 21.23 -28.90 8.02
CA ASP A 61 21.45 -28.62 6.59
C ASP A 61 20.30 -29.08 5.67
N GLN A 62 19.35 -29.83 6.19
CA GLN A 62 18.18 -30.34 5.47
C GLN A 62 16.88 -29.63 5.88
N ARG A 63 16.98 -28.54 6.66
CA ARG A 63 15.83 -27.80 7.17
C ARG A 63 15.93 -26.34 6.77
N ILE A 64 14.78 -25.74 6.50
CA ILE A 64 14.62 -24.30 6.34
C ILE A 64 13.51 -23.82 7.28
N VAL A 65 13.62 -22.56 7.69
CA VAL A 65 12.56 -21.84 8.39
C VAL A 65 11.99 -20.83 7.42
N LEU A 66 10.67 -20.89 7.23
CA LEU A 66 9.93 -19.78 6.65
C LEU A 66 9.41 -18.90 7.78
N ALA A 67 9.80 -17.63 7.77
CA ALA A 67 9.18 -16.59 8.58
C ALA A 67 8.35 -15.70 7.67
N MET A 68 7.12 -15.42 8.05
CA MET A 68 6.20 -14.64 7.21
C MET A 68 5.33 -13.74 8.06
N THR A 69 4.88 -12.66 7.42
CA THR A 69 3.88 -11.73 7.93
C THR A 69 2.55 -12.05 7.27
N VAL A 70 1.52 -12.21 8.11
CA VAL A 70 0.14 -12.34 7.68
C VAL A 70 -0.65 -11.16 8.21
N ALA A 71 -1.69 -10.77 7.46
CA ALA A 71 -2.48 -9.55 7.61
C ALA A 71 -1.87 -8.33 6.90
N SER A 72 -2.72 -7.69 6.09
CA SER A 72 -2.38 -6.49 5.34
C SER A 72 -2.07 -5.30 6.26
N PRO A 73 -1.11 -4.44 5.91
CA PRO A 73 -0.89 -3.16 6.59
C PRO A 73 -2.13 -2.25 6.62
N LEU A 74 -3.07 -2.46 5.69
CA LEU A 74 -4.29 -1.67 5.55
C LEU A 74 -5.26 -1.83 6.74
N ILE A 75 -5.18 -2.93 7.49
CA ILE A 75 -6.05 -3.20 8.65
C ILE A 75 -5.45 -2.75 10.00
N GLY A 76 -4.27 -2.12 9.99
CA GLY A 76 -3.65 -1.44 11.14
C GLY A 76 -2.66 -2.29 11.94
N LEU A 77 -1.65 -1.65 12.52
CA LEU A 77 -0.49 -2.29 13.20
C LEU A 77 -0.82 -3.02 14.52
N ASN A 78 -2.05 -2.89 15.05
CA ASN A 78 -2.45 -3.45 16.35
C ASN A 78 -3.19 -4.79 16.25
N THR A 79 -3.41 -5.33 15.05
CA THR A 79 -3.91 -6.70 14.91
C THR A 79 -2.76 -7.68 15.01
N LEU A 80 -2.78 -8.52 16.04
CA LEU A 80 -1.88 -9.68 16.13
C LEU A 80 -2.04 -10.52 14.84
N ALA A 81 -0.95 -10.64 14.09
CA ALA A 81 -0.85 -11.51 12.93
C ALA A 81 -1.11 -12.95 13.37
N ARG A 82 -2.17 -13.57 12.85
CA ARG A 82 -2.54 -14.95 13.13
C ARG A 82 -3.13 -15.58 11.88
N PHE A 83 -2.83 -16.86 11.67
CA PHE A 83 -3.50 -17.64 10.64
C PHE A 83 -4.99 -17.78 10.97
N ASP A 84 -5.83 -17.57 9.98
CA ASP A 84 -7.24 -17.94 10.04
C ASP A 84 -7.35 -19.47 9.87
N PRO A 85 -7.94 -20.19 10.85
CA PRO A 85 -8.03 -21.66 10.80
C PRO A 85 -8.93 -22.17 9.68
N ASN A 86 -9.76 -21.32 9.08
CA ASN A 86 -10.67 -21.68 7.99
C ASN A 86 -10.14 -21.23 6.61
N ALA A 87 -8.93 -20.68 6.54
CA ALA A 87 -8.33 -20.22 5.30
C ALA A 87 -7.21 -21.14 4.82
N LEU A 88 -7.07 -21.25 3.51
CA LEU A 88 -5.98 -21.96 2.86
C LEU A 88 -4.91 -20.96 2.42
N TYR A 89 -3.73 -21.05 3.01
CA TYR A 89 -2.55 -20.29 2.64
C TYR A 89 -1.66 -21.15 1.72
N GLN A 90 -1.42 -20.71 0.49
CA GLN A 90 -0.59 -21.43 -0.48
C GLN A 90 0.63 -20.59 -0.87
N ILE A 91 1.79 -21.23 -0.81
CA ILE A 91 3.05 -20.72 -1.36
C ILE A 91 3.41 -21.67 -2.51
N LYS A 92 3.54 -21.15 -3.73
CA LYS A 92 3.79 -21.92 -4.95
C LYS A 92 5.20 -21.68 -5.47
#